data_AF-A0A442WF31-F1
#
_entry.id   AF-A0A442WF31-F1
#
_cell.length_a   1.000
_cell.length_b   1.000
_cell.length_c   1.000
_cell.angle_alpha   90.00
_cell.angle_beta   90.00
_cell.angle_gamma   90.00
#
_symmetry.space_group_name_H-M   'P 1'
#
loop_
_entity.id
_entity.type
_entity.pdbx_description
1 polymer ?
#
loop_
_entity_poly.entity_id
_entity_poly.type
_entity_poly.pdbx_seq_one_letter_code
_entity_poly.pdbx_strand_id
1 'polypeptide(L)'
;MALPKTAVAPVVAERQASMKAMASAAKTISEIFAGKVAYDAAAFKAATETIRRRSGSAMVDAFPADSLGEPSAAKADIGQSQEEFAALARHLESLAAALSDAADDAPEGITEAMRMKPGMAMGSSLLGKRAGGAADSDPSKIPAEHVFHLMLQNCTNCHAKFREKRQ
;
A
#
# COMPACT_ATOMS: atom_id res chain seq x y z
N MET A 1 -8.90 -23.31 7.03
CA MET A 1 -9.27 -23.84 8.37
C MET A 1 -9.48 -22.65 9.29
N ALA A 2 -10.48 -22.70 10.19
CA ALA A 2 -10.65 -21.68 11.22
C ALA A 2 -9.46 -21.73 12.20
N LEU A 3 -9.01 -20.56 12.66
CA LEU A 3 -8.07 -20.46 13.76
C LEU A 3 -8.76 -20.87 15.07
N PRO A 4 -8.02 -21.46 16.02
CA PRO A 4 -8.53 -21.58 17.38
C PRO A 4 -8.79 -20.17 17.94
N LYS A 5 -9.89 -20.00 18.69
CA LYS A 5 -10.31 -18.71 19.26
C LYS A 5 -9.22 -17.98 20.04
N THR A 6 -8.29 -18.72 20.66
CA THR A 6 -7.13 -18.20 21.39
C THR A 6 -6.06 -17.56 20.49
N ALA A 7 -6.02 -17.91 19.20
CA ALA A 7 -5.06 -17.37 18.23
C ALA A 7 -5.57 -16.13 17.48
N VAL A 8 -6.88 -15.84 17.52
CA VAL A 8 -7.46 -14.68 16.83
C VAL A 8 -6.91 -13.35 17.34
N ALA A 9 -6.83 -13.17 18.66
CA ALA A 9 -6.34 -11.92 19.25
C ALA A 9 -4.87 -11.60 18.89
N PRO A 10 -3.93 -12.56 18.97
CA PRO A 10 -2.57 -12.39 18.45
C PRO A 10 -2.51 -11.96 16.98
N VAL A 11 -3.24 -12.65 16.09
CA VAL A 11 -3.27 -12.31 14.65
C VAL A 11 -3.78 -10.89 14.41
N VAL A 12 -4.83 -10.47 15.13
CA VAL A 12 -5.37 -9.11 15.05
C VAL A 12 -4.31 -8.08 15.49
N ALA A 13 -3.63 -8.33 16.60
CA ALA A 13 -2.59 -7.44 17.11
C ALA A 13 -1.40 -7.32 16.13
N GLU A 14 -0.94 -8.45 15.59
CA GLU A 14 0.17 -8.52 14.63
C GLU A 14 -0.15 -7.78 13.33
N ARG A 15 -1.35 -7.96 12.77
CA ARG A 15 -1.73 -7.22 11.55
C ARG A 15 -1.87 -5.72 11.82
N GLN A 16 -2.38 -5.32 12.98
CA GLN A 16 -2.49 -3.90 13.34
C GLN A 16 -1.11 -3.25 13.52
N ALA A 17 -0.16 -3.96 14.12
CA ALA A 17 1.24 -3.55 14.17
C ALA A 17 1.84 -3.43 12.76
N SER A 18 1.53 -4.37 11.87
CA SER A 18 1.95 -4.32 10.46
C SER A 18 1.38 -3.10 9.72
N MET A 19 0.08 -2.80 9.88
CA MET A 19 -0.54 -1.60 9.30
C MET A 19 0.12 -0.32 9.83
N LYS A 20 0.45 -0.27 11.12
CA LYS A 20 1.14 0.88 11.74
C LYS A 20 2.55 1.06 11.15
N ALA A 21 3.30 -0.02 10.99
CA ALA A 21 4.63 0.01 10.38
C ALA A 21 4.58 0.52 8.93
N MET A 22 3.60 0.06 8.14
CA MET A 22 3.41 0.56 6.78
C MET A 22 3.02 2.04 6.74
N ALA A 23 2.16 2.49 7.65
CA ALA A 23 1.78 3.91 7.75
C ALA A 23 2.99 4.79 8.09
N SER A 24 3.86 4.36 9.01
CA SER A 24 5.11 5.04 9.32
C SER A 24 6.05 5.10 8.11
N ALA A 25 6.21 3.99 7.37
CA ALA A 25 7.02 3.95 6.16
C ALA A 25 6.48 4.89 5.05
N ALA A 26 5.17 4.88 4.81
CA ALA A 26 4.54 5.77 3.85
C ALA A 26 4.73 7.25 4.24
N LYS A 27 4.68 7.57 5.54
CA LYS A 27 4.99 8.91 6.03
C LYS A 27 6.43 9.32 5.72
N THR A 28 7.40 8.44 5.99
CA THR A 28 8.81 8.71 5.66
C THR A 28 9.01 9.00 4.18
N ILE A 29 8.43 8.17 3.30
CA ILE A 29 8.50 8.35 1.84
C ILE A 29 7.87 9.71 1.44
N SER A 30 6.72 10.06 2.03
CA SER A 30 6.06 11.34 1.77
C SER A 30 6.92 12.54 2.20
N GLU A 31 7.59 12.46 3.34
CA GLU A 31 8.45 13.54 3.85
C GLU A 31 9.70 13.72 2.99
N ILE A 32 10.23 12.64 2.44
CA ILE A 32 11.35 12.66 1.48
C ILE A 32 10.94 13.36 0.18
N PHE A 33 9.83 12.95 -0.45
CA PHE A 33 9.36 13.63 -1.68
C PHE A 33 9.00 15.10 -1.44
N ALA A 34 8.46 15.42 -0.25
CA ALA A 34 8.17 16.79 0.15
C ALA A 34 9.40 17.63 0.51
N GLY A 35 10.62 17.05 0.47
CA GLY A 35 11.87 17.75 0.83
C GLY A 35 11.98 18.12 2.32
N LYS A 36 11.17 17.51 3.18
CA LYS A 36 11.19 17.73 4.64
C LYS A 36 12.25 16.88 5.34
N VAL A 37 12.60 15.76 4.73
CA VAL A 37 13.66 14.85 5.16
C VAL A 37 14.64 14.72 3.98
N ALA A 38 15.94 14.76 4.27
CA ALA A 38 16.97 14.56 3.26
C ALA A 38 16.84 13.16 2.65
N TYR A 39 17.04 13.06 1.33
CA TYR A 39 17.02 11.77 0.67
C TYR A 39 18.24 10.93 1.09
N ASP A 40 17.98 9.69 1.49
CA ASP A 40 18.95 8.64 1.69
C ASP A 40 18.39 7.38 1.02
N ALA A 41 19.11 6.84 0.03
CA ALA A 41 18.61 5.73 -0.79
C ALA A 41 18.33 4.48 0.06
N ALA A 42 19.17 4.20 1.05
CA ALA A 42 19.00 3.05 1.94
C ALA A 42 17.76 3.19 2.83
N ALA A 43 17.50 4.37 3.40
CA ALA A 43 16.33 4.65 4.21
C ALA A 43 15.04 4.66 3.37
N PHE A 44 15.08 5.24 2.17
CA PHE A 44 13.96 5.20 1.23
C PHE A 44 13.62 3.74 0.88
N LYS A 45 14.63 2.95 0.48
CA LYS A 45 14.47 1.53 0.16
C LYS A 45 13.96 0.73 1.37
N ALA A 46 14.48 0.99 2.56
CA ALA A 46 14.01 0.31 3.77
C ALA A 46 12.53 0.61 4.08
N ALA A 47 12.07 1.83 3.79
CA ALA A 47 10.67 2.20 3.94
C ALA A 47 9.78 1.51 2.88
N THR A 48 10.16 1.51 1.61
CA THR A 48 9.40 0.83 0.54
C THR A 48 9.33 -0.67 0.77
N GLU A 49 10.45 -1.28 1.17
CA GLU A 49 10.53 -2.70 1.53
C GLU A 49 9.71 -3.06 2.78
N THR A 50 9.54 -2.11 3.71
CA THR A 50 8.66 -2.30 4.87
C THR A 50 7.19 -2.46 4.44
N ILE A 51 6.77 -1.73 3.40
CA ILE A 51 5.44 -1.83 2.81
C ILE A 51 5.32 -3.11 1.98
N ARG A 52 6.28 -3.36 1.09
CA ARG A 52 6.31 -4.53 0.21
C ARG A 52 6.16 -5.84 0.98
N ARG A 53 7.01 -6.09 1.99
CA ARG A 53 6.98 -7.33 2.80
C ARG A 53 5.70 -7.54 3.61
N ARG A 54 4.88 -6.51 3.80
CA ARG A 54 3.61 -6.55 4.56
C ARG A 54 2.38 -6.43 3.66
N SER A 55 2.59 -6.49 2.36
CA SER A 55 1.57 -6.46 1.32
C SER A 55 1.40 -7.84 0.69
N GLY A 56 0.72 -7.95 -0.45
CA GLY A 56 0.61 -9.21 -1.19
C GLY A 56 -0.01 -10.34 -0.36
N SER A 57 0.58 -11.54 -0.45
CA SER A 57 0.11 -12.72 0.29
C SER A 57 0.22 -12.54 1.81
N ALA A 58 1.29 -11.90 2.31
CA ALA A 58 1.47 -11.66 3.74
C ALA A 58 0.31 -10.84 4.34
N MET A 59 -0.24 -9.90 3.56
CA MET A 59 -1.45 -9.18 3.95
C MET A 59 -2.68 -10.09 3.92
N VAL A 60 -2.86 -10.91 2.88
CA VAL A 60 -4.03 -11.80 2.76
C VAL A 60 -4.08 -12.81 3.91
N ASP A 61 -2.93 -13.41 4.24
CA ASP A 61 -2.80 -14.41 5.29
C ASP A 61 -3.11 -13.85 6.68
N ALA A 62 -2.94 -12.54 6.87
CA ALA A 62 -3.20 -11.84 8.12
C ALA A 62 -4.71 -11.56 8.39
N PHE A 63 -5.60 -11.88 7.44
CA PHE A 63 -7.05 -11.66 7.56
C PHE A 63 -7.88 -12.95 7.40
N PRO A 64 -7.67 -13.96 8.26
CA PRO A 64 -8.51 -15.15 8.27
C PRO A 64 -9.96 -14.79 8.65
N ALA A 65 -10.93 -15.52 8.09
CA ALA A 65 -12.35 -15.16 8.15
C ALA A 65 -12.92 -15.01 9.57
N ASP A 66 -12.39 -15.77 10.53
CA ASP A 66 -12.76 -15.76 11.94
C ASP A 66 -12.10 -14.64 12.77
N SER A 67 -11.26 -13.82 12.13
CA SER A 67 -10.64 -12.65 12.73
C SER A 67 -11.28 -11.33 12.30
N LEU A 68 -12.33 -11.36 11.48
CA LEU A 68 -13.03 -10.17 10.98
C LEU A 68 -14.06 -9.65 11.99
N GLY A 69 -14.50 -8.40 11.81
CA GLY A 69 -15.41 -7.69 12.71
C GLY A 69 -14.71 -7.08 13.94
N GLU A 70 -15.50 -6.58 14.88
CA GLU A 70 -15.00 -6.05 16.16
C GLU A 70 -14.26 -7.14 16.95
N PRO A 71 -13.12 -6.82 17.62
CA PRO A 71 -12.51 -5.50 17.82
C PRO A 71 -11.50 -5.08 16.74
N SER A 72 -11.44 -5.78 15.61
CA SER A 72 -10.32 -5.68 14.67
C SER A 72 -10.38 -4.48 13.71
N ALA A 73 -11.56 -3.85 13.59
CA ALA A 73 -11.91 -2.87 12.57
C ALA A 73 -11.82 -3.37 11.11
N ALA A 74 -11.61 -4.68 10.88
CA ALA A 74 -11.68 -5.29 9.56
C ALA A 74 -13.13 -5.69 9.26
N LYS A 75 -13.70 -5.23 8.15
CA LYS A 75 -15.09 -5.56 7.77
C LYS A 75 -15.22 -7.03 7.39
N ALA A 76 -16.39 -7.61 7.65
CA ALA A 76 -16.75 -8.94 7.17
C ALA A 76 -16.75 -9.04 5.63
N ASP A 77 -16.87 -7.91 4.93
CA ASP A 77 -16.81 -7.78 3.46
C ASP A 77 -15.52 -8.37 2.87
N ILE A 78 -14.42 -8.44 3.63
CA ILE A 78 -13.19 -9.13 3.21
C ILE A 78 -13.48 -10.59 2.87
N GLY A 79 -14.33 -11.26 3.66
CA GLY A 79 -14.73 -12.65 3.42
C GLY A 79 -15.61 -12.82 2.17
N GLN A 80 -16.36 -11.78 1.79
CA GLN A 80 -17.24 -11.80 0.61
C GLN A 80 -16.53 -11.37 -0.68
N SER A 81 -15.48 -10.55 -0.57
CA SER A 81 -14.72 -9.99 -1.69
C SER A 81 -13.23 -10.33 -1.59
N GLN A 82 -12.91 -11.60 -1.28
CA GLN A 82 -11.53 -12.06 -1.04
C GLN A 82 -10.59 -11.77 -2.22
N GLU A 83 -11.05 -12.01 -3.45
CA GLU A 83 -10.23 -11.78 -4.64
C GLU A 83 -9.87 -10.31 -4.81
N GLU A 84 -10.82 -9.41 -4.57
CA GLU A 84 -10.59 -7.97 -4.68
C GLU A 84 -9.68 -7.44 -3.58
N PHE A 85 -9.85 -7.94 -2.34
CA PHE A 85 -8.93 -7.64 -1.25
C PHE A 85 -7.51 -8.11 -1.60
N ALA A 86 -7.37 -9.34 -2.10
CA ALA A 86 -6.09 -9.89 -2.53
C ALA A 86 -5.48 -9.14 -3.72
N ALA A 87 -6.31 -8.65 -4.65
CA ALA A 87 -5.87 -7.84 -5.78
C ALA A 87 -5.29 -6.49 -5.31
N LEU A 88 -5.97 -5.80 -4.38
CA LEU A 88 -5.44 -4.57 -3.79
C LEU A 88 -4.15 -4.80 -2.99
N ALA A 89 -4.04 -5.95 -2.30
CA ALA A 89 -2.84 -6.33 -1.57
C ALA A 89 -1.65 -6.59 -2.50
N ARG A 90 -1.84 -7.33 -3.60
CA ARG A 90 -0.82 -7.56 -4.63
C ARG A 90 -0.45 -6.28 -5.37
N HIS A 91 -1.42 -5.43 -5.65
CA HIS A 91 -1.15 -4.14 -6.27
C HIS A 91 -0.29 -3.26 -5.36
N LEU A 92 -0.59 -3.21 -4.06
CA LEU A 92 0.25 -2.50 -3.08
C LEU A 92 1.70 -3.01 -3.08
N GLU A 93 1.88 -4.34 -3.12
CA GLU A 93 3.19 -4.97 -3.19
C GLU A 93 3.95 -4.55 -4.46
N SER A 94 3.29 -4.56 -5.63
CA SER A 94 3.91 -4.18 -6.90
C SER A 94 4.35 -2.71 -6.93
N LEU A 95 3.53 -1.81 -6.39
CA LEU A 95 3.86 -0.38 -6.28
C LEU A 95 5.05 -0.16 -5.34
N ALA A 96 5.06 -0.85 -4.20
CA ALA A 96 6.16 -0.78 -3.25
C ALA A 96 7.47 -1.37 -3.82
N ALA A 97 7.39 -2.43 -4.62
CA ALA A 97 8.53 -3.00 -5.33
C ALA A 97 9.11 -2.00 -6.34
N ALA A 98 8.28 -1.37 -7.17
CA ALA A 98 8.74 -0.36 -8.12
C ALA A 98 9.40 0.85 -7.45
N LEU A 99 8.91 1.27 -6.27
CA LEU A 99 9.59 2.30 -5.48
C LEU A 99 10.93 1.82 -4.90
N SER A 100 11.03 0.54 -4.50
CA SER A 100 12.29 -0.07 -4.05
C SER A 100 13.34 -0.04 -5.15
N ASP A 101 12.95 -0.43 -6.37
CA ASP A 101 13.83 -0.44 -7.55
C ASP A 101 14.25 0.99 -7.93
N ALA A 102 13.34 1.97 -7.85
CA ALA A 102 13.68 3.37 -8.10
C ALA A 102 14.73 3.94 -7.12
N ALA A 103 14.89 3.34 -5.93
CA ALA A 103 15.96 3.71 -5.02
C ALA A 103 17.32 3.18 -5.46
N ASP A 104 17.35 1.99 -6.08
CA ASP A 104 18.58 1.40 -6.62
C ASP A 104 19.08 2.18 -7.84
N ASP A 105 18.16 2.73 -8.64
CA ASP A 105 18.47 3.56 -9.81
C ASP A 105 18.88 5.01 -9.46
N ALA A 106 18.67 5.43 -8.21
CA ALA A 106 18.88 6.82 -7.78
C ALA A 106 19.72 6.94 -6.48
N PRO A 107 20.93 6.33 -6.41
CA PRO A 107 21.69 6.23 -5.16
C PRO A 107 22.11 7.59 -4.57
N GLU A 108 22.31 8.60 -5.42
CA GLU A 108 22.88 9.90 -5.03
C GLU A 108 21.82 10.99 -4.73
N GLY A 109 20.53 10.72 -4.95
CA GLY A 109 19.50 11.74 -4.75
C GLY A 109 18.22 11.53 -5.56
N ILE A 110 17.15 12.22 -5.15
CA ILE A 110 15.92 12.27 -5.96
C ILE A 110 16.23 12.95 -7.30
N THR A 111 16.15 12.18 -8.38
CA THR A 111 16.38 12.68 -9.75
C THR A 111 15.11 13.33 -10.32
N GLU A 112 15.26 14.11 -11.37
CA GLU A 112 14.12 14.67 -12.12
C GLU A 112 13.22 13.55 -12.69
N ALA A 113 13.77 12.38 -13.03
CA ALA A 113 13.00 11.24 -13.52
C ALA A 113 12.08 10.63 -12.43
N MET A 114 12.45 10.76 -11.16
CA MET A 114 11.61 10.33 -10.04
C MET A 114 10.47 11.30 -9.75
N ARG A 115 10.56 12.56 -10.21
CA ARG A 115 9.58 13.61 -9.91
C ARG A 115 8.34 13.48 -10.77
N MET A 116 7.19 13.64 -10.15
CA MET A 116 5.92 13.68 -10.86
C MET A 116 5.80 15.03 -11.57
N LYS A 117 5.58 14.99 -12.90
CA LYS A 117 5.39 16.22 -13.68
C LYS A 117 4.00 16.81 -13.44
N PRO A 118 3.86 18.16 -13.39
CA PRO A 118 2.56 18.81 -13.36
C PRO A 118 1.67 18.33 -14.52
N GLY A 119 0.40 18.05 -14.24
CA GLY A 119 -0.57 17.60 -15.25
C GLY A 119 -0.57 16.09 -15.52
N MET A 120 0.29 15.29 -14.88
CA MET A 120 0.11 13.83 -14.86
C MET A 120 -1.19 13.49 -14.11
N ALA A 121 -2.02 12.63 -14.70
CA ALA A 121 -3.29 12.24 -14.11
C ALA A 121 -3.06 11.42 -12.84
N MET A 122 -3.41 11.97 -11.69
CA MET A 122 -3.53 11.25 -10.42
C MET A 122 -4.70 10.27 -10.56
N GLY A 123 -4.45 8.97 -10.47
CA GLY A 123 -5.44 7.92 -10.71
C GLY A 123 -6.71 8.07 -9.88
N SER A 124 -7.73 8.74 -10.42
CA SER A 124 -9.14 8.67 -10.01
C SER A 124 -9.95 9.42 -11.07
N SER A 125 -10.27 8.71 -12.16
CA SER A 125 -11.16 9.25 -13.19
C SER A 125 -12.59 9.32 -12.62
N LEU A 126 -13.04 10.53 -12.27
CA LEU A 126 -14.42 10.83 -11.90
C LEU A 126 -15.34 11.06 -13.11
N LEU A 127 -14.97 10.58 -14.30
CA LEU A 127 -15.81 10.68 -15.50
C LEU A 127 -15.82 9.34 -16.26
N GLY A 128 -16.90 8.57 -16.07
CA GLY A 128 -17.47 7.67 -17.08
C GLY A 128 -16.59 6.57 -17.67
N LYS A 129 -16.87 5.32 -17.28
CA LYS A 129 -16.64 4.11 -18.09
C LYS A 129 -15.24 3.95 -18.69
N ARG A 130 -14.27 3.58 -17.86
CA ARG A 130 -13.28 2.53 -18.19
C ARG A 130 -12.91 1.76 -16.92
N ALA A 131 -13.61 0.66 -16.67
CA ALA A 131 -13.05 -0.41 -15.87
C ALA A 131 -11.80 -0.90 -16.62
N GLY A 132 -10.60 -0.61 -16.11
CA GLY A 132 -9.33 -1.09 -16.66
C GLY A 132 -8.20 -0.06 -16.80
N GLY A 133 -8.48 1.25 -16.78
CA GLY A 133 -7.48 2.24 -17.22
C GLY A 133 -6.36 2.65 -16.24
N ALA A 134 -6.44 2.26 -14.96
CA ALA A 134 -5.44 2.61 -13.93
C ALA A 134 -4.60 1.41 -13.47
N ALA A 135 -4.96 0.20 -13.89
CA ALA A 135 -4.26 -1.04 -13.53
C ALA A 135 -3.24 -1.48 -14.59
N ASP A 136 -3.19 -0.81 -15.75
CA ASP A 136 -2.46 -1.28 -16.95
C ASP A 136 -1.16 -0.52 -17.25
N SER A 137 -0.82 0.52 -16.49
CA SER A 137 0.48 1.18 -16.61
C SER A 137 1.48 0.50 -15.68
N ASP A 138 2.43 -0.21 -16.27
CA ASP A 138 3.62 -0.77 -15.61
C ASP A 138 4.24 0.25 -14.64
N PRO A 139 4.22 0.00 -13.31
CA PRO A 139 4.70 0.96 -12.31
C PRO A 139 6.16 1.37 -12.50
N SER A 140 6.97 0.53 -13.15
CA SER A 140 8.37 0.85 -13.46
C SER A 140 8.54 1.93 -14.55
N LYS A 141 7.47 2.23 -15.30
CA LYS A 141 7.50 3.16 -16.44
C LYS A 141 7.02 4.57 -16.11
N ILE A 142 6.64 4.83 -14.86
CA ILE A 142 6.16 6.13 -14.41
C ILE A 142 7.05 6.66 -13.27
N PRO A 143 7.10 7.99 -13.04
CA PRO A 143 7.96 8.55 -12.00
C PRO A 143 7.67 7.97 -10.61
N ALA A 144 8.70 7.77 -9.80
CA ALA A 144 8.58 7.22 -8.44
C ALA A 144 7.60 8.01 -7.56
N GLU A 145 7.58 9.33 -7.64
CA GLU A 145 6.62 10.17 -6.91
C GLU A 145 5.17 9.89 -7.35
N HIS A 146 4.95 9.59 -8.64
CA HIS A 146 3.63 9.17 -9.13
C HIS A 146 3.27 7.76 -8.62
N VAL A 147 4.21 6.80 -8.64
CA VAL A 147 4.00 5.47 -8.04
C VAL A 147 3.62 5.59 -6.56
N PHE A 148 4.29 6.47 -5.81
CA PHE A 148 3.98 6.72 -4.41
C PHE A 148 2.55 7.26 -4.21
N HIS A 149 2.10 8.15 -5.09
CA HIS A 149 0.72 8.63 -5.06
C HIS A 149 -0.30 7.52 -5.37
N LEU A 150 -0.04 6.66 -6.36
CA LEU A 150 -0.87 5.48 -6.63
C LEU A 150 -0.91 4.54 -5.41
N MET A 151 0.21 4.38 -4.70
CA MET A 151 0.29 3.58 -3.48
C MET A 151 -0.63 4.14 -2.38
N LEU A 152 -0.62 5.46 -2.16
CA LEU A 152 -1.53 6.12 -1.20
C LEU A 152 -3.01 5.97 -1.59
N GLN A 153 -3.32 6.05 -2.89
CA GLN A 153 -4.67 5.81 -3.41
C GLN A 153 -5.09 4.35 -3.18
N ASN A 154 -4.20 3.38 -3.40
CA ASN A 154 -4.47 1.98 -3.11
C ASN A 154 -4.80 1.74 -1.63
N CYS A 155 -4.05 2.37 -0.70
CA CYS A 155 -4.36 2.37 0.73
C CYS A 155 -5.76 2.94 1.01
N THR A 156 -6.11 4.04 0.35
CA THR A 156 -7.39 4.74 0.53
C THR A 156 -8.56 3.89 0.03
N ASN A 157 -8.44 3.31 -1.17
CA ASN A 157 -9.46 2.44 -1.77
C ASN A 157 -9.68 1.18 -0.93
N CYS A 158 -8.59 0.54 -0.47
CA CYS A 158 -8.67 -0.62 0.40
C CYS A 158 -9.37 -0.29 1.72
N HIS A 159 -8.97 0.80 2.39
CA HIS A 159 -9.61 1.21 3.65
C HIS A 159 -11.08 1.61 3.48
N ALA A 160 -11.44 2.30 2.39
CA ALA A 160 -12.82 2.68 2.12
C ALA A 160 -13.74 1.45 2.05
N LYS A 161 -13.27 0.38 1.38
CA LYS A 161 -14.03 -0.85 1.23
C LYS A 161 -13.97 -1.74 2.46
N PHE A 162 -12.78 -2.02 2.99
CA PHE A 162 -12.54 -3.16 3.88
C PHE A 162 -12.27 -2.81 5.36
N ARG A 163 -12.18 -1.53 5.72
CA ARG A 163 -11.93 -1.10 7.09
C ARG A 163 -13.11 -0.31 7.66
N GLU A 164 -13.46 -0.59 8.90
CA GLU A 164 -14.47 0.19 9.62
C GLU A 164 -14.00 1.63 9.84
N LYS A 165 -14.94 2.57 9.68
CA LYS A 165 -14.68 3.97 10.03
C LYS A 165 -14.51 4.03 11.55
N ARG A 166 -13.36 4.51 12.01
CA ARG A 166 -13.21 4.84 13.43
C ARG A 166 -14.05 6.09 13.71
N GLN A 167 -14.97 5.98 14.66
CA GLN A 167 -15.71 7.11 15.22
C GLN A 167 -14.77 8.04 15.98
#